data_AF-A0A944C518-F1
#
_entry.id   AF-A0A944C518-F1
#
_cell.length_a   1.000
_cell.length_b   1.000
_cell.length_c   1.000
_cell.angle_alpha   90.00
_cell.angle_beta   90.00
_cell.angle_gamma   90.00
#
_symmetry.space_group_name_H-M   'P 1'
#
loop_
_entity.id
_entity.type
_entity.pdbx_description
1 polymer ?
#
loop_
_entity_poly.entity_id
_entity_poly.type
_entity_poly.pdbx_seq_one_letter_code
_entity_poly.pdbx_strand_id
1 'polypeptide(L)'
;VIVLVAAEPGTENQAAEKVREILGRYPHMELAMVAAPEQRHIHRRMEQIGLGALASCASLAGYGAVKNLGILAASIFGHDTVVFLDDDVIVDRPDFLERALYGIGAQTPSGGLVTAKTGYFYDAQGKRLAQPERRWYRRPWSKVREFNAYLGPALEGPRLSRANTAAASCMVLHPQTFGSLSFDPWITKGEDLDYVISCRMYHQDIWLDNKLGVQRMPRERMETPAHFQQDVVRWFYQSRKVEFAKAQIDLMRVEPHTMEPYPGKWLTHKVDRQALATALASAVGAPEHGEYLGSAFGGRREASESARDNCSRYFEFQRQWPALVRGLWNCTPLATQLSGARYVQGNSASFTGRFSAVSTD
;
A
#
# COMPACT_ATOMS: atom_id res chain seq x y z
N VAL A 1 16.39 2.43 -9.01
CA VAL A 1 15.81 2.00 -7.70
C VAL A 1 15.82 3.18 -6.75
N ILE A 2 14.69 3.43 -6.09
CA ILE A 2 14.58 4.51 -5.09
C ILE A 2 14.42 3.84 -3.73
N VAL A 3 15.34 4.09 -2.80
CA VAL A 3 15.34 3.53 -1.45
C VAL A 3 14.86 4.59 -0.47
N LEU A 4 13.69 4.37 0.12
CA LEU A 4 13.13 5.22 1.17
C LEU A 4 13.67 4.77 2.52
N VAL A 5 14.29 5.67 3.28
CA VAL A 5 14.91 5.34 4.57
C VAL A 5 14.02 5.83 5.71
N ALA A 6 13.03 5.01 6.06
CA ALA A 6 12.22 5.21 7.25
C ALA A 6 12.94 4.65 8.48
N ALA A 7 13.03 5.44 9.54
CA ALA A 7 13.75 5.08 10.77
C ALA A 7 13.04 5.67 12.00
N GLU A 8 13.31 5.11 13.17
CA GLU A 8 12.78 5.63 14.43
C GLU A 8 13.41 6.98 14.78
N PRO A 9 12.66 7.88 15.44
CA PRO A 9 13.18 9.17 15.89
C PRO A 9 14.50 9.03 16.66
N GLY A 10 15.52 9.78 16.24
CA GLY A 10 16.86 9.75 16.84
C GLY A 10 17.85 8.80 16.16
N THR A 11 17.40 7.93 15.25
CA THR A 11 18.26 6.97 14.52
C THR A 11 18.40 7.29 13.03
N GLU A 12 17.75 8.35 12.54
CA GLU A 12 17.60 8.63 11.11
C GLU A 12 18.94 8.84 10.41
N ASN A 13 19.88 9.55 11.04
CA ASN A 13 21.21 9.79 10.47
C ASN A 13 22.04 8.50 10.38
N GLN A 14 21.94 7.64 11.41
CA GLN A 14 22.66 6.36 11.45
C GLN A 14 22.11 5.39 10.40
N ALA A 15 20.78 5.33 10.27
CA ALA A 15 20.11 4.53 9.25
C ALA A 15 20.47 5.03 7.84
N ALA A 16 20.42 6.34 7.61
CA ALA A 16 20.79 6.93 6.32
C ALA A 16 22.25 6.66 5.94
N GLU A 17 23.19 6.73 6.89
CA GLU A 17 24.60 6.42 6.63
C GLU A 17 24.81 4.94 6.30
N LYS A 18 24.19 4.05 7.06
CA LYS A 18 24.26 2.60 6.79
C LYS A 18 23.68 2.25 5.42
N VAL A 19 22.53 2.81 5.06
CA VAL A 19 21.94 2.60 3.73
C VAL A 19 22.83 3.17 2.66
N ARG A 20 23.37 4.37 2.83
CA ARG A 20 24.32 4.99 1.88
C ARG A 20 25.54 4.11 1.63
N GLU A 21 26.11 3.53 2.68
CA GLU A 21 27.24 2.59 2.55
C GLU A 21 26.85 1.35 1.74
N ILE A 22 25.66 0.78 1.99
CA ILE A 22 25.14 -0.37 1.22
C ILE A 22 24.98 0.01 -0.26
N LEU A 23 24.35 1.14 -0.57
CA LEU A 23 24.14 1.60 -1.95
C LEU A 23 25.48 1.88 -2.66
N GLY A 24 26.49 2.36 -1.91
CA GLY A 24 27.84 2.59 -2.43
C GLY A 24 28.54 1.34 -2.97
N ARG A 25 28.11 0.14 -2.55
CA ARG A 25 28.65 -1.15 -3.04
C ARG A 25 28.12 -1.54 -4.41
N TYR A 26 27.12 -0.84 -4.94
CA TYR A 26 26.47 -1.13 -6.23
C TYR A 26 26.56 0.06 -7.19
N PRO A 27 27.77 0.53 -7.56
CA PRO A 27 27.95 1.74 -8.36
C PRO A 27 27.42 1.63 -9.81
N HIS A 28 27.17 0.42 -10.29
CA HIS A 28 26.65 0.13 -11.62
C HIS A 28 25.11 0.22 -11.69
N MET A 29 24.43 0.36 -10.56
CA MET A 29 22.97 0.51 -10.51
C MET A 29 22.58 1.99 -10.41
N GLU A 30 21.48 2.36 -11.06
CA GLU A 30 20.85 3.67 -10.86
C GLU A 30 20.09 3.68 -9.53
N LEU A 31 20.73 4.22 -8.50
CA LEU A 31 20.22 4.25 -7.14
C LEU A 31 19.97 5.69 -6.68
N ALA A 32 18.78 5.94 -6.14
CA ALA A 32 18.45 7.16 -5.40
C ALA A 32 18.08 6.78 -3.97
N MET A 33 18.44 7.62 -3.02
CA MET A 33 18.08 7.45 -1.61
C MET A 33 17.22 8.62 -1.18
N VAL A 34 16.10 8.36 -0.50
CA VAL A 34 15.27 9.39 0.12
C VAL A 34 15.28 9.16 1.62
N ALA A 35 16.15 9.90 2.32
CA ALA A 35 16.17 9.99 3.77
C ALA A 35 15.58 11.34 4.22
N ALA A 36 15.70 11.66 5.51
CA ALA A 36 15.15 12.90 6.07
C ALA A 36 15.59 14.19 5.33
N PRO A 37 16.85 14.35 4.88
CA PRO A 37 17.25 15.52 4.08
C PRO A 37 16.50 15.62 2.76
N GLU A 38 16.42 14.53 1.99
CA GLU A 38 15.77 14.46 0.70
C GLU A 38 14.25 14.69 0.80
N GLN A 39 13.61 14.13 1.83
CA GLN A 39 12.21 14.43 2.14
C GLN A 39 12.00 15.93 2.34
N ARG A 40 12.89 16.63 3.04
CA ARG A 40 12.79 18.09 3.23
C ARG A 40 12.92 18.88 1.92
N HIS A 41 13.63 18.35 0.92
CA HIS A 41 13.68 18.97 -0.41
C HIS A 41 12.34 18.81 -1.14
N ILE A 42 11.73 17.62 -1.07
CA ILE A 42 10.41 17.36 -1.63
C ILE A 42 9.36 18.25 -0.94
N HIS A 43 9.36 18.32 0.39
CA HIS A 43 8.43 19.16 1.16
C HIS A 43 8.57 20.65 0.84
N ARG A 44 9.79 21.17 0.73
CA ARG A 44 10.01 22.56 0.27
C ARG A 44 9.45 22.80 -1.13
N ARG A 45 9.55 21.82 -2.03
CA ARG A 45 8.94 21.94 -3.36
C ARG A 45 7.40 21.91 -3.27
N MET A 46 6.83 21.11 -2.39
CA MET A 46 5.39 21.09 -2.12
C MET A 46 4.91 22.47 -1.62
N GLU A 47 5.65 23.11 -0.71
CA GLU A 47 5.36 24.46 -0.25
C GLU A 47 5.38 25.48 -1.39
N GLN A 48 6.40 25.43 -2.27
CA GLN A 48 6.52 26.33 -3.42
C GLN A 48 5.36 26.22 -4.42
N ILE A 49 4.74 25.04 -4.55
CA ILE A 49 3.56 24.84 -5.41
C ILE A 49 2.23 25.02 -4.66
N GLY A 50 2.27 25.53 -3.43
CA GLY A 50 1.08 25.82 -2.61
C GLY A 50 0.44 24.60 -1.94
N LEU A 51 1.13 23.45 -1.91
CA LEU A 51 0.63 22.18 -1.36
C LEU A 51 1.42 21.72 -0.13
N GLY A 52 2.11 22.64 0.55
CA GLY A 52 2.93 22.36 1.74
C GLY A 52 2.13 21.76 2.92
N ALA A 53 0.85 22.09 3.04
CA ALA A 53 -0.04 21.53 4.06
C ALA A 53 -0.18 20.00 3.98
N LEU A 54 0.15 19.40 2.82
CA LEU A 54 0.06 17.96 2.58
C LEU A 54 1.36 17.21 2.92
N ALA A 55 2.40 17.88 3.42
CA ALA A 55 3.72 17.30 3.65
C ALA A 55 3.69 16.05 4.55
N SER A 56 2.85 16.03 5.58
CA SER A 56 2.68 14.86 6.47
C SER A 56 2.08 13.64 5.75
N CYS A 57 1.29 13.85 4.71
CA CYS A 57 0.62 12.81 3.93
C CYS A 57 1.58 12.09 2.94
N ALA A 58 2.79 12.63 2.75
CA ALA A 58 3.87 12.04 1.95
C ALA A 58 5.19 12.21 2.72
N SER A 59 5.45 11.31 3.66
CA SER A 59 6.59 11.39 4.58
C SER A 59 7.15 10.00 4.89
N LEU A 60 8.32 9.94 5.52
CA LEU A 60 8.99 8.72 5.96
C LEU A 60 8.35 8.11 7.23
N ALA A 61 7.16 8.57 7.63
CA ALA A 61 6.43 8.11 8.80
C ALA A 61 5.03 7.62 8.40
N GLY A 62 4.73 6.35 8.73
CA GLY A 62 3.45 5.71 8.41
C GLY A 62 3.44 5.04 7.03
N TYR A 63 2.81 3.86 6.93
CA TYR A 63 2.87 3.03 5.72
C TYR A 63 2.34 3.73 4.47
N GLY A 64 1.15 4.34 4.54
CA GLY A 64 0.57 5.06 3.40
C GLY A 64 1.39 6.28 2.98
N ALA A 65 1.88 7.06 3.94
CA ALA A 65 2.67 8.25 3.65
C ALA A 65 4.04 7.92 3.03
N VAL A 66 4.68 6.82 3.46
CA VAL A 66 5.94 6.33 2.88
C VAL A 66 5.72 5.92 1.42
N LYS A 67 4.66 5.18 1.12
CA LYS A 67 4.32 4.79 -0.27
C LYS A 67 4.02 6.01 -1.13
N ASN A 68 3.29 7.01 -0.60
CA ASN A 68 3.06 8.29 -1.28
C ASN A 68 4.37 9.03 -1.55
N LEU A 69 5.28 9.11 -0.59
CA LEU A 69 6.61 9.72 -0.79
C LEU A 69 7.41 9.00 -1.89
N GLY A 70 7.32 7.67 -1.94
CA GLY A 70 7.88 6.86 -3.03
C GLY A 70 7.31 7.21 -4.40
N ILE A 71 5.99 7.40 -4.50
CA ILE A 71 5.34 7.85 -5.74
C ILE A 71 5.82 9.25 -6.12
N LEU A 72 5.90 10.18 -5.16
CA LEU A 72 6.38 11.54 -5.45
C LEU A 72 7.83 11.52 -5.94
N ALA A 73 8.70 10.75 -5.28
CA ALA A 73 10.08 10.54 -5.72
C ALA A 73 10.13 9.98 -7.14
N ALA A 74 9.33 8.95 -7.44
CA ALA A 74 9.26 8.39 -8.79
C ALA A 74 8.74 9.38 -9.84
N SER A 75 7.77 10.21 -9.46
CA SER A 75 7.20 11.27 -10.32
C SER A 75 8.23 12.35 -10.63
N ILE A 76 9.09 12.70 -9.67
CA ILE A 76 10.17 13.68 -9.84
C ILE A 76 11.15 13.24 -10.94
N PHE A 77 11.45 11.95 -11.01
CA PHE A 77 12.27 11.35 -12.06
C PHE A 77 11.51 11.02 -13.35
N GLY A 78 10.18 11.19 -13.37
CA GLY A 78 9.33 10.88 -14.53
C GLY A 78 9.23 9.40 -14.87
N HIS A 79 9.35 8.51 -13.89
CA HIS A 79 9.23 7.08 -14.13
C HIS A 79 7.84 6.71 -14.64
N ASP A 80 7.81 5.81 -15.62
CA ASP A 80 6.63 5.34 -16.34
C ASP A 80 5.98 4.11 -15.69
N THR A 81 6.60 3.51 -14.68
CA THR A 81 6.01 2.48 -13.81
C THR A 81 6.74 2.45 -12.46
N VAL A 82 5.99 2.24 -11.39
CA VAL A 82 6.51 2.05 -10.03
C VAL A 82 6.29 0.62 -9.60
N VAL A 83 7.36 -0.08 -9.21
CA VAL A 83 7.29 -1.41 -8.58
C VAL A 83 7.68 -1.27 -7.11
N PHE A 84 6.75 -1.55 -6.20
CA PHE A 84 7.00 -1.53 -4.76
C PHE A 84 7.56 -2.86 -4.28
N LEU A 85 8.61 -2.76 -3.46
CA LEU A 85 9.20 -3.84 -2.67
C LEU A 85 9.42 -3.30 -1.25
N ASP A 86 9.16 -4.13 -0.24
CA ASP A 86 9.47 -3.81 1.16
C ASP A 86 10.87 -4.35 1.54
N ASP A 87 11.36 -4.00 2.72
CA ASP A 87 12.65 -4.44 3.24
C ASP A 87 12.66 -5.90 3.74
N ASP A 88 11.49 -6.49 3.93
CA ASP A 88 11.31 -7.88 4.39
C ASP A 88 10.93 -8.87 3.28
N VAL A 89 11.11 -8.51 2.01
CA VAL A 89 10.83 -9.40 0.87
C VAL A 89 12.10 -9.80 0.13
N ILE A 90 12.13 -11.05 -0.30
CA ILE A 90 13.17 -11.61 -1.15
C ILE A 90 12.58 -11.83 -2.54
N VAL A 91 13.27 -11.27 -3.54
CA VAL A 91 13.05 -11.59 -4.95
C VAL A 91 14.03 -12.69 -5.33
N ASP A 92 13.51 -13.89 -5.53
CA ASP A 92 14.29 -15.10 -5.82
C ASP A 92 14.37 -15.43 -7.33
N ARG A 93 13.66 -14.65 -8.17
CA ARG A 93 13.58 -14.88 -9.61
C ARG A 93 14.27 -13.77 -10.43
N PRO A 94 15.11 -14.14 -11.43
CA PRO A 94 15.78 -13.15 -12.27
C PRO A 94 14.81 -12.40 -13.20
N ASP A 95 13.70 -13.02 -13.60
CA ASP A 95 12.68 -12.46 -14.49
C ASP A 95 11.60 -11.64 -13.74
N PHE A 96 11.86 -11.26 -12.47
CA PHE A 96 10.88 -10.59 -11.62
C PHE A 96 10.38 -9.26 -12.21
N LEU A 97 11.27 -8.41 -12.73
CA LEU A 97 10.88 -7.13 -13.30
C LEU A 97 10.11 -7.28 -14.61
N GLU A 98 10.49 -8.24 -15.46
CA GLU A 98 9.73 -8.58 -16.68
C GLU A 98 8.31 -9.02 -16.32
N ARG A 99 8.18 -9.90 -15.31
CA ARG A 99 6.88 -10.28 -14.77
C ARG A 99 6.14 -9.09 -14.18
N ALA A 100 6.83 -8.18 -13.49
CA ALA A 100 6.23 -6.98 -12.91
C ALA A 100 5.71 -6.04 -14.00
N LEU A 101 6.32 -5.96 -15.18
CA LEU A 101 5.84 -5.11 -16.27
C LEU A 101 4.78 -5.78 -17.14
N TYR A 102 4.72 -7.11 -17.16
CA TYR A 102 3.76 -7.84 -17.99
C TYR A 102 2.32 -7.33 -17.89
N GLY A 103 1.73 -6.99 -19.02
CA GLY A 103 0.34 -6.56 -19.12
C GLY A 103 0.06 -5.15 -18.59
N ILE A 104 1.02 -4.44 -17.99
CA ILE A 104 0.84 -3.01 -17.65
C ILE A 104 0.64 -2.22 -18.95
N GLY A 105 -0.43 -1.41 -19.00
CA GLY A 105 -0.82 -0.65 -20.19
C GLY A 105 -1.56 -1.49 -21.25
N ALA A 106 -1.74 -2.79 -21.05
CA ALA A 106 -2.52 -3.62 -21.97
C ALA A 106 -4.03 -3.34 -21.83
N GLN A 107 -4.76 -3.51 -22.94
CA GLN A 107 -6.22 -3.36 -22.94
C GLN A 107 -6.89 -4.56 -22.27
N THR A 108 -7.90 -4.27 -21.44
CA THR A 108 -8.76 -5.29 -20.86
C THR A 108 -9.85 -5.68 -21.86
N PRO A 109 -10.47 -6.86 -21.74
CA PRO A 109 -11.61 -7.25 -22.57
C PRO A 109 -12.81 -6.28 -22.50
N SER A 110 -12.89 -5.50 -21.42
CA SER A 110 -13.90 -4.45 -21.22
C SER A 110 -13.52 -3.09 -21.82
N GLY A 111 -12.38 -2.97 -22.50
CA GLY A 111 -11.91 -1.74 -23.14
C GLY A 111 -11.15 -0.77 -22.23
N GLY A 112 -10.89 -1.14 -20.97
CA GLY A 112 -10.04 -0.38 -20.05
C GLY A 112 -8.54 -0.69 -20.25
N LEU A 113 -7.68 -0.09 -19.43
CA LEU A 113 -6.25 -0.41 -19.38
C LEU A 113 -5.90 -1.06 -18.04
N VAL A 114 -4.96 -2.00 -18.06
CA VAL A 114 -4.34 -2.53 -16.83
C VAL A 114 -3.31 -1.52 -16.35
N THR A 115 -3.70 -0.64 -15.43
CA THR A 115 -2.84 0.43 -14.91
C THR A 115 -2.28 0.15 -13.52
N ALA A 116 -2.75 -0.90 -12.87
CA ALA A 116 -2.22 -1.35 -11.59
C ALA A 116 -2.35 -2.85 -11.45
N LYS A 117 -1.35 -3.48 -10.83
CA LYS A 117 -1.42 -4.88 -10.48
C LYS A 117 -0.68 -5.20 -9.19
N THR A 118 -0.93 -6.39 -8.68
CA THR A 118 -0.34 -6.92 -7.46
C THR A 118 0.05 -8.38 -7.64
N GLY A 119 1.11 -8.77 -6.96
CA GLY A 119 1.52 -10.15 -6.82
C GLY A 119 0.94 -10.81 -5.57
N TYR A 120 1.62 -11.87 -5.13
CA TYR A 120 1.30 -12.61 -3.91
C TYR A 120 2.58 -13.03 -3.19
N PHE A 121 2.42 -13.49 -1.95
CA PHE A 121 3.53 -13.94 -1.12
C PHE A 121 3.69 -15.45 -1.13
N TYR A 122 4.94 -15.89 -1.07
CA TYR A 122 5.33 -17.21 -0.58
C TYR A 122 5.73 -17.09 0.90
N ASP A 123 5.27 -18.03 1.72
CA ASP A 123 5.82 -18.19 3.07
C ASP A 123 7.23 -18.80 3.02
N ALA A 124 7.88 -18.91 4.17
CA ALA A 124 9.23 -19.49 4.28
C ALA A 124 9.31 -20.95 3.82
N GLN A 125 8.18 -21.65 3.71
CA GLN A 125 8.06 -23.02 3.20
C GLN A 125 7.63 -23.08 1.73
N GLY A 126 7.59 -21.93 1.04
CA GLY A 126 7.17 -21.84 -0.36
C GLY A 126 5.66 -22.00 -0.57
N LYS A 127 4.85 -21.95 0.49
CA LYS A 127 3.39 -22.04 0.36
C LYS A 127 2.79 -20.67 0.06
N ARG A 128 1.78 -20.67 -0.80
CA ARG A 128 1.07 -19.47 -1.28
C ARG A 128 -0.18 -19.15 -0.46
N LEU A 129 -0.75 -20.15 0.22
CA LEU A 129 -1.98 -20.03 0.99
C LEU A 129 -1.65 -19.84 2.48
N ALA A 130 -2.47 -19.02 3.15
CA ALA A 130 -2.30 -18.76 4.57
C ALA A 130 -2.60 -20.00 5.42
N GLN A 131 -1.85 -20.18 6.51
CA GLN A 131 -2.01 -21.33 7.40
C GLN A 131 -3.16 -21.09 8.40
N PRO A 132 -4.00 -22.10 8.68
CA PRO A 132 -5.16 -21.93 9.54
C PRO A 132 -4.78 -21.61 10.99
N GLU A 133 -5.58 -20.76 11.63
CA GLU A 133 -5.46 -20.43 13.05
C GLU A 133 -5.70 -21.68 13.91
N ARG A 134 -4.68 -22.05 14.70
CA ARG A 134 -4.73 -23.24 15.57
C ARG A 134 -5.38 -22.91 16.91
N ARG A 135 -5.29 -21.67 17.38
CA ARG A 135 -5.83 -21.22 18.68
C ARG A 135 -7.34 -21.02 18.58
N TRP A 136 -8.10 -21.85 19.29
CA TRP A 136 -9.57 -21.83 19.21
C TRP A 136 -10.17 -20.46 19.53
N TYR A 137 -9.59 -19.75 20.51
CA TYR A 137 -10.06 -18.44 20.96
C TYR A 137 -9.82 -17.30 19.96
N ARG A 138 -9.01 -17.52 18.92
CA ARG A 138 -8.74 -16.56 17.84
C ARG A 138 -9.49 -16.84 16.55
N ARG A 139 -10.14 -18.00 16.46
CA ARG A 139 -10.94 -18.38 15.28
C ARG A 139 -11.96 -17.32 14.84
N PRO A 140 -12.67 -16.59 15.72
CA PRO A 140 -13.62 -15.57 15.28
C PRO A 140 -12.98 -14.40 14.53
N TRP A 141 -11.68 -14.14 14.76
CA TRP A 141 -10.89 -13.11 14.07
C TRP A 141 -10.07 -13.63 12.89
N SER A 142 -10.02 -14.95 12.69
CA SER A 142 -9.23 -15.52 11.61
C SER A 142 -9.81 -15.13 10.25
N LYS A 143 -8.94 -14.64 9.37
CA LYS A 143 -9.25 -14.25 7.98
C LYS A 143 -8.89 -15.35 6.98
N VAL A 144 -8.20 -16.39 7.45
CA VAL A 144 -7.48 -17.36 6.61
C VAL A 144 -8.42 -18.13 5.70
N ARG A 145 -9.59 -18.53 6.21
CA ARG A 145 -10.56 -19.30 5.43
C ARG A 145 -11.08 -18.49 4.25
N GLU A 146 -11.57 -17.29 4.51
CA GLU A 146 -12.09 -16.38 3.50
C GLU A 146 -10.99 -15.94 2.52
N PHE A 147 -9.78 -15.64 3.02
CA PHE A 147 -8.64 -15.26 2.19
C PHE A 147 -8.21 -16.39 1.25
N ASN A 148 -8.07 -17.63 1.74
CA ASN A 148 -7.69 -18.77 0.90
C ASN A 148 -8.80 -19.14 -0.10
N ALA A 149 -10.07 -18.95 0.26
CA ALA A 149 -11.19 -19.15 -0.66
C ALA A 149 -11.18 -18.13 -1.82
N TYR A 150 -10.61 -16.95 -1.61
CA TYR A 150 -10.36 -15.98 -2.68
C TYR A 150 -9.09 -16.33 -3.47
N LEU A 151 -7.96 -16.50 -2.75
CA LEU A 151 -6.64 -16.55 -3.38
C LEU A 151 -6.44 -17.85 -4.16
N GLY A 152 -6.95 -18.99 -3.69
CA GLY A 152 -6.80 -20.28 -4.37
C GLY A 152 -7.32 -20.23 -5.83
N PRO A 153 -8.61 -19.95 -6.04
CA PRO A 153 -9.16 -19.81 -7.39
C PRO A 153 -8.48 -18.72 -8.22
N ALA A 154 -8.11 -17.58 -7.61
CA ALA A 154 -7.46 -16.49 -8.32
C ALA A 154 -6.05 -16.87 -8.83
N LEU A 155 -5.32 -17.73 -8.10
CA LEU A 155 -4.03 -18.26 -8.52
C LEU A 155 -4.12 -19.36 -9.59
N GLU A 156 -5.24 -20.08 -9.64
CA GLU A 156 -5.51 -21.13 -10.65
C GLU A 156 -6.16 -20.57 -11.93
N GLY A 157 -6.71 -19.36 -11.86
CA GLY A 157 -7.37 -18.68 -12.97
C GLY A 157 -6.43 -18.08 -14.02
N PRO A 158 -6.93 -17.14 -14.85
CA PRO A 158 -6.11 -16.45 -15.85
C PRO A 158 -4.96 -15.68 -15.18
N ARG A 159 -3.88 -15.44 -15.94
CA ARG A 159 -2.68 -14.78 -15.39
C ARG A 159 -3.01 -13.47 -14.68
N LEU A 160 -3.82 -12.62 -15.32
CA LEU A 160 -4.34 -11.40 -14.74
C LEU A 160 -5.82 -11.60 -14.41
N SER A 161 -6.16 -11.45 -13.13
CA SER A 161 -7.53 -11.51 -12.64
C SER A 161 -7.84 -10.28 -11.80
N ARG A 162 -9.11 -9.89 -11.64
CA ARG A 162 -9.45 -8.73 -10.80
C ARG A 162 -9.11 -9.04 -9.33
N ALA A 163 -8.31 -8.19 -8.69
CA ALA A 163 -7.86 -8.39 -7.32
C ALA A 163 -8.87 -7.83 -6.30
N ASN A 164 -9.13 -8.58 -5.22
CA ASN A 164 -9.87 -8.10 -4.05
C ASN A 164 -8.96 -7.60 -2.93
N THR A 165 -7.68 -7.91 -3.01
CA THR A 165 -6.65 -7.54 -2.03
C THR A 165 -5.32 -7.43 -2.76
N ALA A 166 -4.39 -6.68 -2.19
CA ALA A 166 -3.07 -6.47 -2.75
C ALA A 166 -2.01 -6.82 -1.72
N ALA A 167 -0.83 -7.17 -2.22
CA ALA A 167 0.40 -7.22 -1.47
C ALA A 167 1.13 -5.88 -1.61
N ALA A 168 1.21 -5.08 -0.55
CA ALA A 168 1.89 -3.76 -0.57
C ALA A 168 3.34 -3.83 -1.09
N SER A 169 4.01 -4.93 -0.75
CA SER A 169 5.42 -5.22 -1.06
C SER A 169 5.61 -5.85 -2.44
N CYS A 170 4.55 -5.98 -3.24
CA CYS A 170 4.60 -6.50 -4.60
C CYS A 170 3.46 -5.88 -5.41
N MET A 171 3.48 -4.55 -5.49
CA MET A 171 2.49 -3.77 -6.20
C MET A 171 3.15 -3.00 -7.33
N VAL A 172 2.53 -3.01 -8.49
CA VAL A 172 3.03 -2.34 -9.70
C VAL A 172 2.00 -1.32 -10.16
N LEU A 173 2.41 -0.07 -10.28
CA LEU A 173 1.53 1.05 -10.63
C LEU A 173 2.05 1.78 -11.87
N HIS A 174 1.14 2.01 -12.82
CA HIS A 174 1.33 2.89 -13.95
C HIS A 174 1.00 4.35 -13.56
N PRO A 175 1.59 5.38 -14.20
CA PRO A 175 1.36 6.80 -13.93
C PRO A 175 -0.10 7.22 -13.94
N GLN A 176 -0.92 6.56 -14.74
CA GLN A 176 -2.36 6.78 -14.73
C GLN A 176 -2.98 6.46 -13.37
N THR A 177 -2.58 5.37 -12.70
CA THR A 177 -3.08 5.02 -11.37
C THR A 177 -2.37 5.81 -10.28
N PHE A 178 -1.04 5.75 -10.18
CA PHE A 178 -0.35 6.43 -9.07
C PHE A 178 -0.44 7.95 -9.15
N GLY A 179 -0.60 8.52 -10.35
CA GLY A 179 -0.79 9.96 -10.54
C GLY A 179 -2.22 10.45 -10.28
N SER A 180 -3.19 9.54 -10.23
CA SER A 180 -4.58 9.87 -9.92
C SER A 180 -4.98 9.52 -8.50
N LEU A 181 -4.35 8.52 -7.87
CA LEU A 181 -4.73 7.95 -6.58
C LEU A 181 -3.56 7.89 -5.59
N SER A 182 -3.81 8.37 -4.37
CA SER A 182 -2.89 8.27 -3.23
C SER A 182 -3.24 7.10 -2.31
N PHE A 183 -2.23 6.61 -1.61
CA PHE A 183 -2.43 5.79 -0.41
C PHE A 183 -3.00 6.67 0.71
N ASP A 184 -3.85 6.08 1.54
CA ASP A 184 -4.40 6.77 2.71
C ASP A 184 -3.33 6.91 3.79
N PRO A 185 -2.92 8.12 4.18
CA PRO A 185 -1.90 8.32 5.21
C PRO A 185 -2.44 8.12 6.63
N TRP A 186 -3.77 8.09 6.84
CA TRP A 186 -4.38 7.95 8.15
C TRP A 186 -4.65 6.49 8.53
N ILE A 187 -4.55 5.55 7.58
CA ILE A 187 -4.64 4.14 7.91
C ILE A 187 -3.32 3.65 8.52
N THR A 188 -3.39 3.13 9.74
CA THR A 188 -2.20 2.72 10.49
C THR A 188 -1.63 1.37 10.03
N LYS A 189 -2.44 0.56 9.33
CA LYS A 189 -2.09 -0.78 8.83
C LYS A 189 -3.05 -1.21 7.73
N GLY A 190 -2.57 -1.98 6.74
CA GLY A 190 -3.43 -2.53 5.67
C GLY A 190 -3.79 -1.49 4.61
N GLU A 191 -2.83 -0.60 4.39
CA GLU A 191 -2.78 0.39 3.32
C GLU A 191 -2.91 -0.25 1.93
N ASP A 192 -2.47 -1.49 1.76
CA ASP A 192 -2.62 -2.25 0.52
C ASP A 192 -4.08 -2.54 0.18
N LEU A 193 -4.82 -3.09 1.13
CA LEU A 193 -6.23 -3.37 0.96
C LEU A 193 -7.03 -2.07 0.84
N ASP A 194 -6.68 -1.06 1.63
CA ASP A 194 -7.29 0.26 1.52
C ASP A 194 -7.08 0.87 0.13
N TYR A 195 -5.88 0.75 -0.43
CA TYR A 195 -5.58 1.24 -1.78
C TYR A 195 -6.40 0.51 -2.85
N VAL A 196 -6.63 -0.80 -2.73
CA VAL A 196 -7.55 -1.55 -3.62
C VAL A 196 -8.97 -0.97 -3.53
N ILE A 197 -9.45 -0.71 -2.31
CA ILE A 197 -10.78 -0.14 -2.07
C ILE A 197 -10.88 1.26 -2.68
N SER A 198 -9.89 2.12 -2.43
CA SER A 198 -9.80 3.45 -3.02
C SER A 198 -9.76 3.40 -4.55
N CYS A 199 -8.96 2.50 -5.15
CA CYS A 199 -8.96 2.33 -6.61
C CYS A 199 -10.37 2.05 -7.14
N ARG A 200 -11.10 1.13 -6.51
CA ARG A 200 -12.48 0.82 -6.91
C ARG A 200 -13.42 2.02 -6.77
N MET A 201 -13.29 2.80 -5.69
CA MET A 201 -14.07 4.03 -5.49
C MET A 201 -13.84 5.04 -6.63
N TYR A 202 -12.64 5.09 -7.20
CA TYR A 202 -12.25 5.98 -8.31
C TYR A 202 -12.25 5.28 -9.68
N HIS A 203 -13.08 4.25 -9.86
CA HIS A 203 -13.28 3.54 -11.13
C HIS A 203 -12.02 2.87 -11.72
N GLN A 204 -11.08 2.47 -10.87
CA GLN A 204 -9.88 1.74 -11.25
C GLN A 204 -9.85 0.37 -10.58
N ASP A 205 -9.28 -0.60 -11.28
CA ASP A 205 -9.09 -1.96 -10.77
C ASP A 205 -7.61 -2.29 -10.66
N ILE A 206 -7.27 -2.98 -9.57
CA ILE A 206 -5.98 -3.63 -9.40
C ILE A 206 -6.13 -5.08 -9.88
N TRP A 207 -5.17 -5.55 -10.66
CA TRP A 207 -5.16 -6.92 -11.19
C TRP A 207 -4.20 -7.80 -10.38
N LEU A 208 -4.61 -9.02 -10.03
CA LEU A 208 -3.71 -10.02 -9.44
C LEU A 208 -2.98 -10.73 -10.58
N ASP A 209 -1.64 -10.72 -10.56
CA ASP A 209 -0.80 -11.50 -11.47
C ASP A 209 -0.36 -12.81 -10.80
N ASN A 210 -0.93 -13.93 -11.23
CA ASN A 210 -0.63 -15.24 -10.62
C ASN A 210 0.78 -15.77 -10.92
N LYS A 211 1.58 -15.04 -11.72
CA LYS A 211 3.00 -15.31 -11.96
C LYS A 211 3.94 -14.34 -11.25
N LEU A 212 3.42 -13.29 -10.62
CA LEU A 212 4.19 -12.32 -9.86
C LEU A 212 4.13 -12.67 -8.38
N GLY A 213 5.19 -13.31 -7.86
CA GLY A 213 5.25 -13.66 -6.44
C GLY A 213 6.62 -13.35 -5.85
N VAL A 214 6.63 -13.00 -4.57
CA VAL A 214 7.84 -12.72 -3.78
C VAL A 214 7.84 -13.54 -2.50
N GLN A 215 9.01 -13.91 -2.02
CA GLN A 215 9.14 -14.62 -0.75
C GLN A 215 9.15 -13.61 0.39
N ARG A 216 8.25 -13.76 1.35
CA ARG A 216 8.25 -12.92 2.55
C ARG A 216 9.14 -13.53 3.62
N MET A 217 10.01 -12.72 4.20
CA MET A 217 10.80 -13.15 5.35
C MET A 217 9.87 -13.48 6.53
N PRO A 218 10.12 -14.59 7.25
CA PRO A 218 9.36 -14.89 8.46
C PRO A 218 9.56 -13.76 9.46
N ARG A 219 8.48 -13.03 9.76
CA ARG A 219 8.51 -12.03 10.83
C ARG A 219 8.38 -12.77 12.16
N GLU A 220 9.36 -12.63 13.04
CA GLU A 220 9.23 -12.96 14.46
C GLU A 220 8.24 -11.98 15.11
N ARG A 221 6.94 -12.18 14.90
CA ARG A 221 5.92 -11.36 15.55
C ARG A 221 5.17 -12.20 16.56
N MET A 222 5.43 -11.92 17.84
CA MET A 222 4.50 -12.30 18.89
C MET A 222 3.21 -11.49 18.68
N GLU A 223 2.11 -12.18 18.43
CA GLU A 223 0.80 -11.57 18.23
C GLU A 223 0.23 -11.12 19.59
N THR A 224 0.58 -9.90 20.00
CA THR A 224 0.18 -9.23 21.23
C THR A 224 -1.25 -8.62 21.16
N PRO A 225 -1.86 -8.24 22.30
CA PRO A 225 -3.14 -7.54 22.34
C PRO A 225 -3.09 -6.20 21.57
N ALA A 226 -1.94 -5.53 21.57
CA ALA A 226 -1.71 -4.32 20.80
C ALA A 226 -1.85 -4.54 19.28
N HIS A 227 -1.34 -5.67 18.76
CA HIS A 227 -1.54 -6.01 17.34
C HIS A 227 -3.01 -6.27 17.01
N PHE A 228 -3.75 -6.90 17.93
CA PHE A 228 -5.19 -7.10 17.79
C PHE A 228 -5.94 -5.76 17.81
N GLN A 229 -5.59 -4.83 18.71
CA GLN A 229 -6.17 -3.49 18.76
C GLN A 229 -5.95 -2.74 17.44
N GLN A 230 -4.73 -2.75 16.89
CA GLN A 230 -4.44 -2.12 15.60
C GLN A 230 -5.27 -2.71 14.45
N ASP A 231 -5.45 -4.05 14.45
CA ASP A 231 -6.29 -4.74 13.48
C ASP A 231 -7.76 -4.36 13.61
N VAL A 232 -8.27 -4.21 14.84
CA VAL A 232 -9.62 -3.70 15.12
C VAL A 232 -9.73 -2.29 14.57
N VAL A 233 -8.83 -1.37 14.96
CA VAL A 233 -8.85 0.02 14.52
C VAL A 233 -8.87 0.14 12.99
N ARG A 234 -8.02 -0.63 12.31
CA ARG A 234 -7.99 -0.71 10.85
C ARG A 234 -9.35 -1.05 10.24
N TRP A 235 -9.96 -2.16 10.65
CA TRP A 235 -11.19 -2.62 10.02
C TRP A 235 -12.37 -1.69 10.27
N PHE A 236 -12.44 -1.12 11.47
CA PHE A 236 -13.42 -0.08 11.79
C PHE A 236 -13.24 1.14 10.89
N TYR A 237 -12.01 1.64 10.74
CA TYR A 237 -11.69 2.73 9.84
C TYR A 237 -12.12 2.44 8.39
N GLN A 238 -11.73 1.28 7.85
CA GLN A 238 -12.07 0.87 6.48
C GLN A 238 -13.57 0.73 6.25
N SER A 239 -14.32 0.11 7.18
CA SER A 239 -15.79 0.02 7.08
C SER A 239 -16.42 1.42 7.04
N ARG A 240 -15.98 2.32 7.92
CA ARG A 240 -16.48 3.70 7.97
C ARG A 240 -16.11 4.51 6.73
N LYS A 241 -14.91 4.32 6.17
CA LYS A 241 -14.49 4.95 4.92
C LYS A 241 -15.37 4.52 3.75
N VAL A 242 -15.69 3.21 3.66
CA VAL A 242 -16.62 2.69 2.65
C VAL A 242 -18.02 3.29 2.83
N GLU A 243 -18.53 3.36 4.05
CA GLU A 243 -19.82 4.01 4.35
C GLU A 243 -19.82 5.50 3.98
N PHE A 244 -18.77 6.23 4.33
CA PHE A 244 -18.63 7.66 4.00
C PHE A 244 -18.58 7.88 2.49
N ALA A 245 -17.85 7.03 1.75
CA ALA A 245 -17.76 7.11 0.29
C ALA A 245 -19.12 6.93 -0.38
N LYS A 246 -20.04 6.12 0.18
CA LYS A 246 -21.41 5.95 -0.37
C LYS A 246 -22.23 7.24 -0.38
N ALA A 247 -21.91 8.18 0.51
CA ALA A 247 -22.58 9.48 0.57
C ALA A 247 -22.03 10.51 -0.44
N GLN A 248 -20.88 10.22 -1.07
CA GLN A 248 -20.27 11.09 -2.07
C GLN A 248 -20.83 10.77 -3.46
N ILE A 249 -21.14 11.81 -4.24
CA ILE A 249 -21.78 11.67 -5.57
C ILE A 249 -20.76 11.16 -6.60
N ASP A 250 -19.52 11.63 -6.52
CA ASP A 250 -18.48 11.37 -7.54
C ASP A 250 -17.74 10.03 -7.36
N LEU A 251 -18.11 9.23 -6.34
CA LEU A 251 -17.44 7.97 -6.03
C LEU A 251 -18.30 6.75 -6.36
N MET A 252 -17.65 5.72 -6.90
CA MET A 252 -18.27 4.42 -7.10
C MET A 252 -18.57 3.75 -5.76
N ARG A 253 -19.80 3.26 -5.60
CA ARG A 253 -20.23 2.56 -4.39
C ARG A 253 -19.61 1.17 -4.32
N VAL A 254 -18.55 1.04 -3.54
CA VAL A 254 -17.95 -0.26 -3.22
C VAL A 254 -18.87 -1.02 -2.26
N GLU A 255 -19.61 -1.99 -2.79
CA GLU A 255 -20.46 -2.84 -1.97
C GLU A 255 -19.68 -4.05 -1.43
N PRO A 256 -19.80 -4.40 -0.13
CA PRO A 256 -19.06 -5.50 0.47
C PRO A 256 -19.19 -6.85 -0.27
N HIS A 257 -20.35 -7.14 -0.86
CA HIS A 257 -20.58 -8.38 -1.61
C HIS A 257 -19.71 -8.48 -2.88
N THR A 258 -19.30 -7.35 -3.48
CA THR A 258 -18.39 -7.30 -4.65
C THR A 258 -16.95 -7.64 -4.29
N MET A 259 -16.65 -7.75 -2.99
CA MET A 259 -15.36 -8.07 -2.40
C MET A 259 -15.40 -9.45 -1.72
N GLU A 260 -16.42 -10.27 -1.96
CA GLU A 260 -16.47 -11.64 -1.45
C GLU A 260 -15.58 -12.58 -2.30
N PRO A 261 -15.01 -13.66 -1.70
CA PRO A 261 -15.17 -14.09 -0.31
C PRO A 261 -14.32 -13.31 0.70
N TYR A 262 -13.27 -12.60 0.27
CA TYR A 262 -12.44 -11.72 1.10
C TYR A 262 -12.10 -10.43 0.34
N PRO A 263 -12.13 -9.24 0.97
CA PRO A 263 -12.44 -8.94 2.37
C PRO A 263 -13.92 -8.70 2.72
N GLY A 264 -14.89 -8.99 1.84
CA GLY A 264 -16.29 -8.51 1.95
C GLY A 264 -16.92 -8.48 3.35
N LYS A 265 -16.87 -9.60 4.10
CA LYS A 265 -17.40 -9.70 5.48
C LYS A 265 -16.84 -8.64 6.44
N TRP A 266 -15.58 -8.24 6.26
CA TRP A 266 -14.83 -7.31 7.09
C TRP A 266 -15.08 -5.83 6.76
N LEU A 267 -15.76 -5.55 5.65
CA LEU A 267 -16.18 -4.19 5.26
C LEU A 267 -17.61 -3.87 5.73
N THR A 268 -18.08 -4.58 6.76
CA THR A 268 -19.43 -4.43 7.32
C THR A 268 -19.37 -4.19 8.82
N HIS A 269 -20.46 -3.67 9.40
CA HIS A 269 -20.64 -3.56 10.86
C HIS A 269 -20.53 -4.89 11.63
N LYS A 270 -20.42 -6.04 10.96
CA LYS A 270 -20.21 -7.34 11.62
C LYS A 270 -18.83 -7.43 12.30
N VAL A 271 -17.87 -6.58 11.92
CA VAL A 271 -16.56 -6.49 12.56
C VAL A 271 -16.69 -6.25 14.07
N ASP A 272 -17.66 -5.44 14.51
CA ASP A 272 -17.94 -5.18 15.93
C ASP A 272 -18.19 -6.49 16.70
N ARG A 273 -19.05 -7.34 16.16
CA ARG A 273 -19.42 -8.62 16.79
C ARG A 273 -18.25 -9.59 16.77
N GLN A 274 -17.45 -9.60 15.70
CA GLN A 274 -16.26 -10.45 15.61
C GLN A 274 -15.17 -10.00 16.58
N ALA A 275 -14.95 -8.69 16.73
CA ALA A 275 -13.99 -8.13 17.67
C ALA A 275 -14.36 -8.49 19.11
N LEU A 276 -15.64 -8.28 19.48
CA LEU A 276 -16.14 -8.63 20.80
C LEU A 276 -16.06 -10.14 21.08
N ALA A 277 -16.48 -10.98 20.13
CA ALA A 277 -16.41 -12.44 20.28
C ALA A 277 -14.96 -12.92 20.46
N THR A 278 -14.02 -12.33 19.72
CA THR A 278 -12.59 -12.65 19.84
C THR A 278 -12.04 -12.18 21.18
N ALA A 279 -12.43 -10.99 21.64
CA ALA A 279 -11.98 -10.45 22.92
C ALA A 279 -12.47 -11.31 24.09
N LEU A 280 -13.74 -11.72 24.08
CA LEU A 280 -14.32 -12.62 25.09
C LEU A 280 -13.66 -14.00 25.06
N ALA A 281 -13.48 -14.59 23.88
CA ALA A 281 -12.82 -15.89 23.76
C ALA A 281 -11.35 -15.81 24.21
N SER A 282 -10.64 -14.73 23.86
CA SER A 282 -9.24 -14.51 24.27
C SER A 282 -9.13 -14.22 25.76
N ALA A 283 -10.12 -13.57 26.37
CA ALA A 283 -10.17 -13.39 27.82
C ALA A 283 -10.21 -14.73 28.59
N VAL A 284 -10.82 -15.76 28.00
CA VAL A 284 -10.90 -17.11 28.58
C VAL A 284 -9.68 -17.96 28.21
N GLY A 285 -9.23 -17.90 26.96
CA GLY A 285 -8.25 -18.85 26.41
C GLY A 285 -6.82 -18.33 26.25
N ALA A 286 -6.59 -17.01 26.29
CA ALA A 286 -5.25 -16.43 26.11
C ALA A 286 -4.57 -16.12 27.45
N PRO A 287 -3.23 -16.20 27.53
CA PRO A 287 -2.49 -15.90 28.77
C PRO A 287 -2.66 -14.46 29.28
N GLU A 288 -2.94 -13.52 28.38
CA GLU A 288 -3.05 -12.08 28.67
C GLU A 288 -4.50 -11.67 29.02
N HIS A 289 -5.42 -12.66 29.09
CA HIS A 289 -6.81 -12.57 29.55
C HIS A 289 -7.49 -11.20 29.30
N GLY A 290 -7.55 -10.36 30.34
CA GLY A 290 -8.30 -9.09 30.36
C GLY A 290 -7.78 -8.00 29.43
N GLU A 291 -6.52 -8.05 28.99
CA GLU A 291 -5.94 -7.04 28.10
C GLU A 291 -6.64 -7.04 26.72
N TYR A 292 -7.11 -8.19 26.25
CA TYR A 292 -7.88 -8.27 24.99
C TYR A 292 -9.22 -7.55 25.06
N LEU A 293 -9.87 -7.52 26.22
CA LEU A 293 -11.11 -6.76 26.40
C LEU A 293 -10.81 -5.25 26.37
N GLY A 294 -9.78 -4.82 27.09
CA GLY A 294 -9.30 -3.44 27.04
C GLY A 294 -8.96 -3.00 25.61
N SER A 295 -8.22 -3.82 24.87
CA SER A 295 -7.85 -3.57 23.47
C SER A 295 -9.06 -3.53 22.52
N ALA A 296 -10.09 -4.36 22.74
CA ALA A 296 -11.29 -4.35 21.89
C ALA A 296 -12.16 -3.11 22.13
N PHE A 297 -12.41 -2.75 23.39
CA PHE A 297 -13.21 -1.58 23.73
C PHE A 297 -12.46 -0.26 23.47
N GLY A 298 -11.18 -0.20 23.84
CA GLY A 298 -10.29 0.92 23.54
C GLY A 298 -10.11 1.12 22.04
N GLY A 299 -9.79 0.04 21.33
CA GLY A 299 -9.67 0.06 19.87
C GLY A 299 -10.95 0.49 19.16
N ARG A 300 -12.13 0.09 19.65
CA ARG A 300 -13.42 0.55 19.08
C ARG A 300 -13.63 2.05 19.25
N ARG A 301 -13.36 2.59 20.45
CA ARG A 301 -13.52 4.03 20.72
C ARG A 301 -12.54 4.84 19.89
N GLU A 302 -11.26 4.48 19.94
CA GLU A 302 -10.18 5.09 19.17
C GLU A 302 -10.48 5.04 17.66
N ALA A 303 -10.95 3.90 17.16
CA ALA A 303 -11.28 3.76 15.75
C ALA A 303 -12.48 4.62 15.32
N SER A 304 -13.50 4.74 16.17
CA SER A 304 -14.67 5.57 15.86
C SER A 304 -14.31 7.06 15.85
N GLU A 305 -13.46 7.49 16.79
CA GLU A 305 -12.94 8.87 16.85
C GLU A 305 -12.03 9.14 15.63
N SER A 306 -11.04 8.27 15.38
CA SER A 306 -10.13 8.39 14.23
C SER A 306 -10.85 8.37 12.88
N ALA A 307 -11.83 7.48 12.69
CA ALA A 307 -12.61 7.43 11.45
C ALA A 307 -13.44 8.69 11.25
N ARG A 308 -14.05 9.23 12.31
CA ARG A 308 -14.82 10.49 12.23
C ARG A 308 -13.94 11.66 11.83
N ASP A 309 -12.74 11.74 12.39
CA ASP A 309 -11.85 12.89 12.21
C ASP A 309 -11.03 12.82 10.92
N ASN A 310 -10.74 11.61 10.42
CA ASN A 310 -9.78 11.41 9.33
C ASN A 310 -10.40 10.94 8.00
N CYS A 311 -11.63 10.39 7.98
CA CYS A 311 -12.25 9.97 6.72
C CYS A 311 -12.39 11.14 5.72
N SER A 312 -12.86 12.30 6.17
CA SER A 312 -12.97 13.49 5.31
C SER A 312 -11.59 13.96 4.82
N ARG A 313 -10.58 13.92 5.71
CA ARG A 313 -9.21 14.33 5.40
C ARG A 313 -8.60 13.50 4.27
N TYR A 314 -8.89 12.19 4.23
CA TYR A 314 -8.48 11.35 3.10
C TYR A 314 -9.04 11.86 1.78
N PHE A 315 -10.35 12.08 1.69
CA PHE A 315 -10.96 12.54 0.43
C PHE A 315 -10.52 13.97 0.06
N GLU A 316 -10.26 14.84 1.03
CA GLU A 316 -9.67 16.16 0.82
C GLU A 316 -8.25 16.09 0.26
N PHE A 317 -7.41 15.22 0.82
CA PHE A 317 -6.07 14.97 0.34
C PHE A 317 -6.08 14.35 -1.07
N GLN A 318 -6.90 13.33 -1.28
CA GLN A 318 -7.05 12.63 -2.55
C GLN A 318 -7.51 13.56 -3.68
N ARG A 319 -8.34 14.58 -3.41
CA ARG A 319 -8.69 15.61 -4.42
C ARG A 319 -7.48 16.45 -4.87
N GLN A 320 -6.53 16.72 -3.98
CA GLN A 320 -5.34 17.52 -4.26
C GLN A 320 -4.19 16.67 -4.82
N TRP A 321 -4.21 15.35 -4.60
CA TRP A 321 -3.16 14.44 -5.01
C TRP A 321 -2.76 14.52 -6.49
N PRO A 322 -3.70 14.55 -7.47
CA PRO A 322 -3.31 14.64 -8.87
C PRO A 322 -2.57 15.94 -9.21
N ALA A 323 -2.92 17.05 -8.54
CA ALA A 323 -2.22 18.32 -8.73
C ALA A 323 -0.81 18.26 -8.14
N LEU A 324 -0.65 17.61 -6.98
CA LEU A 324 0.63 17.38 -6.34
C LEU A 324 1.57 16.56 -7.25
N VAL A 325 1.12 15.41 -7.75
CA VAL A 325 1.93 14.56 -8.63
C VAL A 325 2.31 15.31 -9.91
N ARG A 326 1.36 16.01 -10.54
CA ARG A 326 1.66 16.82 -11.74
C ARG A 326 2.66 17.94 -11.47
N GLY A 327 2.56 18.63 -10.33
CA GLY A 327 3.48 19.71 -9.97
C GLY A 327 4.92 19.26 -9.71
N LEU A 328 5.10 17.96 -9.43
CA LEU A 328 6.39 17.32 -9.20
C LEU A 328 6.88 16.50 -10.41
N TRP A 329 6.05 16.27 -11.42
CA TRP A 329 6.39 15.44 -12.57
C TRP A 329 7.59 16.00 -13.35
N ASN A 330 8.62 15.16 -13.59
CA ASN A 330 9.84 15.56 -14.30
C ASN A 330 10.51 16.84 -13.76
N CYS A 331 10.54 16.99 -12.43
CA CYS A 331 11.13 18.15 -11.79
C CYS A 331 12.67 18.05 -11.77
N THR A 332 13.33 18.43 -12.87
CA THR A 332 14.80 18.35 -13.04
C THR A 332 15.63 18.96 -11.89
N PRO A 333 15.28 20.16 -11.36
CA PRO A 333 16.05 20.73 -10.24
C PRO A 333 15.99 19.86 -8.98
N LEU A 334 14.83 19.27 -8.70
CA LEU A 334 14.64 18.41 -7.54
C LEU A 334 15.24 17.02 -7.77
N ALA A 335 15.12 16.47 -8.98
CA ALA A 335 15.77 15.21 -9.36
C ALA A 335 17.28 15.27 -9.09
N THR A 336 17.94 16.37 -9.50
CA THR A 336 19.38 16.60 -9.25
C THR A 336 19.73 16.63 -7.76
N GLN A 337 18.85 17.19 -6.92
CA GLN A 337 19.03 17.21 -5.46
C GLN A 337 18.86 15.81 -4.84
N LEU A 338 17.97 14.98 -5.38
CA LEU A 338 17.68 13.63 -4.87
C LEU A 338 18.73 12.60 -5.29
N SER A 339 19.31 12.74 -6.48
CA SER A 339 20.27 11.78 -7.02
C SER A 339 21.74 12.14 -6.77
N GLY A 340 22.01 13.38 -6.34
CA GLY A 340 23.32 13.99 -6.54
C GLY A 340 23.66 14.10 -8.04
N ALA A 341 24.90 14.43 -8.38
CA ALA A 341 25.35 14.73 -9.76
C ALA A 341 25.25 13.56 -10.78
N ARG A 342 24.68 12.40 -10.43
CA ARG A 342 24.73 11.17 -11.25
C ARG A 342 23.57 10.97 -12.25
N TYR A 343 22.50 11.77 -12.20
CA TYR A 343 21.22 11.45 -12.90
C TYR A 343 20.83 12.41 -14.05
N VAL A 344 21.73 13.29 -14.49
CA VAL A 344 21.38 14.42 -15.39
C VAL A 344 21.25 14.03 -16.87
N GLN A 345 21.27 12.74 -17.24
CA GLN A 345 21.17 12.32 -18.65
C GLN A 345 20.21 11.15 -18.83
N GLY A 346 18.91 11.39 -18.79
CA GLY A 346 17.91 10.39 -19.18
C GLY A 346 16.49 10.94 -19.20
N ASN A 347 15.93 11.11 -20.40
CA ASN A 347 14.51 11.26 -20.71
C ASN A 347 13.82 12.60 -20.39
N SER A 348 13.91 13.51 -21.35
CA SER A 348 12.96 14.60 -21.56
C SER A 348 11.65 14.07 -22.20
N ALA A 349 10.74 13.52 -21.41
CA ALA A 349 9.36 13.26 -21.84
C ALA A 349 8.41 14.26 -21.19
N SER A 350 7.81 15.16 -21.98
CA SER A 350 6.80 16.11 -21.50
C SER A 350 5.46 15.40 -21.27
N PHE A 351 4.76 15.78 -20.20
CA PHE A 351 3.44 15.26 -19.85
C PHE A 351 2.40 15.71 -20.90
N THR A 352 2.03 14.82 -21.83
CA THR A 352 1.03 15.11 -22.88
C THR A 352 -0.30 14.38 -22.69
N GLY A 353 -0.52 13.74 -21.53
CA GLY A 353 -1.80 13.09 -21.20
C GLY A 353 -2.14 11.86 -22.05
N ARG A 354 -1.22 11.37 -22.90
CA ARG A 354 -1.34 10.10 -23.62
C ARG A 354 -0.12 9.24 -23.28
N PHE A 355 -0.37 8.12 -22.62
CA PHE A 355 0.63 7.10 -22.33
C PHE A 355 0.54 6.01 -23.40
N SER A 356 1.68 5.63 -23.98
CA SER A 356 1.78 4.50 -24.90
C SER A 356 1.87 3.22 -24.08
N ALA A 357 1.15 2.17 -24.50
CA ALA A 357 1.25 0.86 -23.88
C ALA A 357 2.69 0.32 -23.96
N VAL A 358 3.19 -0.26 -22.88
CA VAL A 358 4.46 -0.99 -22.89
C VAL A 358 4.18 -2.39 -23.44
N SER A 359 4.40 -2.59 -24.74
CA SER A 359 4.41 -3.94 -25.33
C SER A 359 5.72 -4.61 -24.92
N THR A 360 5.63 -5.77 -24.28
CA THR A 360 6.74 -6.72 -24.20
C THR A 360 6.30 -7.90 -25.03
N ASP A 361 6.82 -7.98 -26.25
CA ASP A 361 6.65 -9.13 -27.14
C ASP A 361 7.34 -10.38 -26.55
#